data_AF-A0A1G1HNF4-F1
#
_entry.id   AF-A0A1G1HNF4-F1
#
_cell.length_a   1.000
_cell.length_b   1.000
_cell.length_c   1.000
_cell.angle_alpha   90.00
_cell.angle_beta   90.00
_cell.angle_gamma   90.00
#
_symmetry.space_group_name_H-M   'P 1'
#
loop_
_entity.id
_entity.type
_entity.pdbx_description
1 polymer ?
#
loop_
_entity_poly.entity_id
_entity_poly.type
_entity_poly.pdbx_seq_one_letter_code
_entity_poly.pdbx_strand_id
1 'polypeptide(L)'
;MRNSGYIRAHEYSSNHRREIPESEKCGCFYCLTIFNSTEITEWIDEIDEIGQTALFPGCNIDSVIGSKSGFPINREFLELMRQHWFENLIITDFIKWGVNLEIPPSFYFWEKSLASEIDLVISVGGMIIPVEIKYSSEWSNKYLHGIDMFKEKHNKKGITIPFSLIIYQGFQQNSL
;
A
#
# COMPACT_ATOMS: atom_id res chain seq x y z
N MET A 1 17.34 -15.29 -14.25
CA MET A 1 16.76 -14.80 -12.98
C MET A 1 16.97 -13.30 -12.94
N ARG A 2 15.94 -12.49 -13.23
CA ARG A 2 16.10 -11.03 -13.12
C ARG A 2 16.27 -10.72 -11.63
N ASN A 3 17.40 -10.14 -11.28
CA ASN A 3 17.73 -9.75 -9.92
C ASN A 3 16.79 -8.59 -9.56
N SER A 4 15.67 -8.89 -8.88
CA SER A 4 14.63 -7.91 -8.57
C SER A 4 15.04 -7.02 -7.41
N GLY A 5 16.12 -6.24 -7.58
CA GLY A 5 16.71 -5.40 -6.54
C GLY A 5 15.71 -4.43 -5.89
N TYR A 6 14.66 -4.03 -6.61
CA TYR A 6 13.56 -3.20 -6.09
C TYR A 6 12.70 -3.91 -5.02
N ILE A 7 12.62 -5.24 -5.01
CA ILE A 7 11.95 -6.00 -3.95
C ILE A 7 12.79 -5.92 -2.67
N ARG A 8 14.09 -6.20 -2.79
CA ARG A 8 15.03 -6.15 -1.67
C ARG A 8 15.22 -4.73 -1.11
N ALA A 9 15.14 -3.70 -1.95
CA ALA A 9 15.26 -2.31 -1.52
C ALA A 9 14.21 -1.91 -0.45
N HIS A 10 13.07 -2.59 -0.39
CA HIS A 10 12.05 -2.34 0.63
C HIS A 10 12.52 -2.69 2.04
N GLU A 11 13.47 -3.61 2.20
CA GLU A 11 14.08 -3.89 3.52
C GLU A 11 14.79 -2.66 4.11
N TYR A 12 15.15 -1.69 3.25
CA TYR A 12 15.86 -0.46 3.60
C TYR A 12 14.92 0.73 3.76
N SER A 13 13.60 0.54 3.73
CA SER A 13 12.63 1.63 3.96
C SER A 13 12.12 1.73 5.39
N SER A 14 12.62 0.88 6.30
CA SER A 14 12.29 0.87 7.73
C SER A 14 13.55 0.70 8.55
N ASN A 15 13.52 1.09 9.82
CA ASN A 15 14.64 0.91 10.76
C ASN A 15 16.00 1.49 10.28
N HIS A 16 15.92 2.55 9.47
CA HIS A 16 17.02 3.18 8.74
C HIS A 16 17.52 4.51 9.33
N ARG A 17 17.23 4.78 10.62
CA ARG A 17 17.66 6.01 11.32
C ARG A 17 19.15 6.29 11.27
N ARG A 18 19.99 5.25 11.18
CA ARG A 18 21.45 5.40 11.04
C ARG A 18 21.90 5.68 9.61
N GLU A 19 21.18 5.15 8.62
CA GLU A 19 21.57 5.21 7.21
C GLU A 19 21.17 6.53 6.53
N ILE A 20 19.95 6.99 6.79
CA ILE A 20 19.37 8.18 6.14
C ILE A 20 20.21 9.45 6.38
N PRO A 21 20.74 9.75 7.59
CA PRO A 21 21.60 10.91 7.79
C PRO A 21 22.90 10.87 6.99
N GLU A 22 23.37 9.68 6.62
CA GLU A 22 24.55 9.51 5.77
C GLU A 22 24.21 9.62 4.27
N SER A 23 22.93 9.57 3.91
CA SER A 23 22.46 9.69 2.54
C SER A 23 22.48 11.14 2.09
N GLU A 24 22.91 11.40 0.86
CA GLU A 24 22.78 12.74 0.25
C GLU A 24 21.31 12.97 -0.14
N LYS A 25 20.70 11.96 -0.74
CA LYS A 25 19.33 12.02 -1.27
C LYS A 25 18.52 10.84 -0.80
N CYS A 26 17.22 11.07 -0.70
CA CYS A 26 16.20 10.08 -0.42
C CYS A 26 15.19 10.06 -1.56
N GLY A 27 14.51 8.92 -1.72
CA GLY A 27 13.40 8.76 -2.64
C GLY A 27 12.17 8.22 -1.91
N CYS A 28 11.01 8.84 -2.11
CA CYS A 28 9.74 8.28 -1.70
C CYS A 28 9.15 7.45 -2.84
N PHE A 29 9.03 6.13 -2.68
CA PHE A 29 8.54 5.26 -3.76
C PHE A 29 7.01 5.29 -3.91
N TYR A 30 6.25 5.92 -3.02
CA TYR A 30 4.81 6.13 -3.21
C TYR A 30 4.50 7.32 -4.13
N CYS A 31 4.99 8.52 -3.78
CA CYS A 31 4.75 9.75 -4.56
C CYS A 31 5.82 10.00 -5.63
N LEU A 32 6.87 9.17 -5.68
CA LEU A 32 8.01 9.24 -6.61
C LEU A 32 8.86 10.52 -6.49
N THR A 33 8.78 11.22 -5.35
CA THR A 33 9.58 12.41 -5.09
C THR A 33 11.00 12.02 -4.65
N ILE A 34 12.00 12.68 -5.22
CA ILE A 34 13.40 12.61 -4.79
C ILE A 34 13.74 13.93 -4.10
N PHE A 35 14.35 13.86 -2.93
CA PHE A 35 14.56 15.00 -2.03
C PHE A 35 15.85 14.84 -1.21
N ASN A 36 16.31 15.88 -0.54
CA ASN A 36 17.49 15.79 0.32
C ASN A 36 17.14 15.09 1.64
N SER A 37 18.03 14.23 2.14
CA SER A 37 17.81 13.53 3.41
C SER A 37 17.57 14.48 4.59
N THR A 38 18.15 15.68 4.54
CA THR A 38 18.00 16.73 5.56
C THR A 38 16.59 17.30 5.66
N GLU A 39 15.72 17.04 4.69
CA GLU A 39 14.31 17.45 4.75
C GLU A 39 13.51 16.58 5.73
N ILE A 40 14.00 15.38 6.08
CA ILE A 40 13.33 14.46 7.01
C ILE A 40 13.37 15.04 8.41
N THR A 41 12.19 15.33 8.95
CA THR A 41 12.01 15.91 10.28
C THR A 41 11.24 15.00 11.24
N GLU A 42 10.53 13.99 10.72
CA GLU A 42 9.67 13.11 11.49
C GLU A 42 10.08 11.63 11.33
N TRP A 43 10.01 10.91 12.45
CA TRP A 43 10.45 9.52 12.58
C TRP A 43 9.45 8.73 13.41
N ILE A 44 9.00 7.59 12.90
CA ILE A 44 8.08 6.65 13.59
C ILE A 44 8.82 5.37 14.00
N ASP A 45 8.08 4.40 14.54
CA ASP A 45 8.61 3.13 15.06
C ASP A 45 9.60 3.35 16.21
N GLU A 46 9.09 3.85 17.34
CA GLU A 46 9.92 4.18 18.50
C GLU A 46 10.48 2.91 19.17
N ILE A 47 11.80 2.87 19.31
CA ILE A 47 12.54 1.90 20.13
C ILE A 47 13.32 2.72 21.16
N ASP A 48 13.09 2.45 22.44
CA ASP A 48 13.66 3.23 23.55
C ASP A 48 13.44 4.75 23.38
N GLU A 49 12.20 5.14 23.03
CA GLU A 49 11.77 6.54 22.77
C GLU A 49 12.46 7.20 21.56
N ILE A 50 13.13 6.43 20.70
CA ILE A 50 13.81 6.92 19.49
C ILE A 50 13.13 6.35 18.25
N GLY A 51 12.53 7.21 17.43
CA GLY A 51 11.97 6.83 16.13
C GLY A 51 13.03 6.28 15.16
N GLN A 52 12.72 5.15 14.53
CA GLN A 52 13.63 4.40 13.67
C GLN A 52 13.35 4.54 12.17
N THR A 53 12.12 4.90 11.78
CA THR A 53 11.67 4.93 10.39
C THR A 53 11.26 6.34 9.94
N ALA A 54 11.90 6.86 8.89
CA ALA A 54 11.65 8.20 8.37
C ALA A 54 10.28 8.33 7.69
N LEU A 55 9.59 9.46 7.93
CA LEU A 55 8.46 9.90 7.11
C LEU A 55 8.92 10.97 6.09
N PHE A 56 8.48 10.86 4.83
CA PHE A 56 8.68 11.94 3.87
C PHE A 56 7.72 13.10 4.14
N PRO A 57 8.20 14.35 4.40
CA PRO A 57 7.32 15.46 4.77
C PRO A 57 6.28 15.84 3.72
N GLY A 58 6.52 15.54 2.43
CA GLY A 58 5.61 15.91 1.35
C GLY A 58 4.32 15.08 1.28
N CYS A 59 4.34 13.83 1.76
CA CYS A 59 3.14 12.96 1.75
C CYS A 59 2.89 12.20 3.05
N ASN A 60 3.75 12.40 4.05
CA ASN A 60 3.63 11.86 5.41
C ASN A 60 3.50 10.33 5.50
N ILE A 61 4.36 9.64 4.77
CA ILE A 61 4.42 8.17 4.76
C ILE A 61 5.87 7.69 4.83
N ASP A 62 6.01 6.47 5.29
CA ASP A 62 7.22 5.70 5.57
C ASP A 62 7.76 4.92 4.35
N SER A 63 7.44 5.37 3.14
CA SER A 63 7.90 4.76 1.88
C SER A 63 9.20 5.37 1.37
N VAL A 64 10.17 5.59 2.25
CA VAL A 64 11.42 6.31 1.96
C VAL A 64 12.60 5.34 1.84
N ILE A 65 13.50 5.54 0.87
CA ILE A 65 14.83 4.90 0.86
C ILE A 65 15.94 5.94 0.66
N GLY A 66 17.09 5.74 1.32
CA GLY A 66 18.24 6.63 1.22
C GLY A 66 19.29 6.17 0.20
N SER A 67 20.10 7.10 -0.31
CA SER A 67 21.20 6.78 -1.23
C SER A 67 22.30 5.90 -0.62
N LYS A 68 22.35 5.77 0.71
CA LYS A 68 23.28 4.85 1.41
C LYS A 68 22.78 3.41 1.51
N SER A 69 21.53 3.14 1.15
CA SER A 69 20.98 1.78 1.03
C SER A 69 21.72 0.90 0.02
N GLY A 70 22.50 1.51 -0.88
CA GLY A 70 23.16 0.84 -1.99
C GLY A 70 22.24 0.59 -3.20
N PHE A 71 21.01 1.11 -3.17
CA PHE A 71 20.06 1.03 -4.29
C PHE A 71 19.95 2.36 -5.06
N PRO A 72 19.56 2.32 -6.35
CA PRO A 72 19.38 3.53 -7.13
C PRO A 72 18.26 4.43 -6.59
N ILE A 73 18.56 5.70 -6.33
CA ILE A 73 17.57 6.74 -6.03
C ILE A 73 17.26 7.51 -7.31
N ASN A 74 16.46 6.89 -8.19
CA ASN A 74 15.97 7.51 -9.42
C ASN A 74 14.51 7.12 -9.67
N ARG A 75 13.85 7.86 -10.57
CA ARG A 75 12.41 7.70 -10.82
C ARG A 75 12.04 6.30 -11.31
N GLU A 76 12.82 5.73 -12.22
CA GLU A 76 12.58 4.38 -12.77
C GLU A 76 12.62 3.31 -11.68
N PHE A 77 13.61 3.38 -10.78
CA PHE A 77 13.74 2.42 -9.69
C PHE A 77 12.64 2.57 -8.63
N LEU A 78 12.31 3.81 -8.25
CA LEU A 78 11.20 4.10 -7.34
C LEU A 78 9.86 3.67 -7.94
N GLU A 79 9.68 3.83 -9.25
CA GLU A 79 8.51 3.32 -9.96
C GLU A 79 8.41 1.81 -9.79
N LEU A 80 9.48 1.04 -10.07
CA LEU A 80 9.51 -0.42 -9.88
C LEU A 80 9.15 -0.84 -8.45
N MET A 81 9.66 -0.14 -7.43
CA MET A 81 9.27 -0.37 -6.03
C MET A 81 7.78 -0.11 -5.84
N ARG A 82 7.25 1.02 -6.32
CA ARG A 82 5.83 1.34 -6.26
C ARG A 82 4.97 0.28 -6.94
N GLN A 83 5.39 -0.23 -8.10
CA GLN A 83 4.65 -1.25 -8.84
C GLN A 83 4.54 -2.53 -8.01
N HIS A 84 5.63 -2.93 -7.37
CA HIS A 84 5.68 -4.15 -6.59
C HIS A 84 4.89 -4.05 -5.28
N TRP A 85 4.92 -2.88 -4.62
CA TRP A 85 4.28 -2.66 -3.33
C TRP A 85 2.92 -1.95 -3.41
N PHE A 86 2.36 -1.81 -4.62
CA PHE A 86 1.13 -1.02 -4.90
C PHE A 86 -0.06 -1.41 -4.02
N GLU A 87 -0.31 -2.71 -3.87
CA GLU A 87 -1.44 -3.22 -3.07
C GLU A 87 -1.34 -2.76 -1.60
N ASN A 88 -0.15 -2.90 -1.02
CA ASN A 88 0.12 -2.44 0.35
C ASN A 88 -0.06 -0.94 0.52
N LEU A 89 0.32 -0.14 -0.49
CA LEU A 89 0.13 1.31 -0.47
C LEU A 89 -1.37 1.67 -0.43
N ILE A 90 -2.19 1.03 -1.25
CA ILE A 90 -3.65 1.25 -1.26
C ILE A 90 -4.28 0.82 0.08
N ILE A 91 -3.87 -0.32 0.64
CA ILE A 91 -4.35 -0.78 1.94
C ILE A 91 -3.97 0.21 3.04
N THR A 92 -2.75 0.74 3.00
CA THR A 92 -2.25 1.72 3.97
C THR A 92 -3.06 3.01 3.92
N ASP A 93 -3.44 3.47 2.72
CA ASP A 93 -4.30 4.64 2.54
C ASP A 93 -5.70 4.43 3.15
N PHE A 94 -6.29 3.24 3.01
CA PHE A 94 -7.54 2.90 3.68
C PHE A 94 -7.43 2.90 5.20
N ILE A 95 -6.35 2.32 5.75
CA ILE A 95 -6.12 2.29 7.19
C ILE A 95 -5.97 3.73 7.72
N LYS A 96 -5.17 4.56 7.06
CA LYS A 96 -4.97 5.98 7.40
C LYS A 96 -6.27 6.78 7.32
N TRP A 97 -7.10 6.53 6.32
CA TRP A 97 -8.43 7.11 6.24
C TRP A 97 -9.31 6.67 7.42
N GLY A 98 -9.32 5.37 7.73
CA GLY A 98 -10.16 4.78 8.76
C GLY A 98 -9.88 5.29 10.17
N VAL A 99 -8.61 5.50 10.54
CA VAL A 99 -8.23 6.02 11.88
C VAL A 99 -8.63 7.49 12.11
N ASN A 100 -8.96 8.23 11.03
CA ASN A 100 -9.44 9.61 11.13
C ASN A 100 -10.97 9.71 11.27
N LEU A 101 -11.68 8.59 11.33
CA LEU A 101 -13.14 8.56 11.50
C LEU A 101 -13.53 8.40 12.98
N GLU A 102 -14.68 8.96 13.36
CA GLU A 102 -15.25 8.76 14.71
C GLU A 102 -15.55 7.28 15.00
N ILE A 103 -15.91 6.52 13.96
CA ILE A 103 -16.15 5.08 14.02
C ILE A 103 -15.21 4.40 13.01
N PRO A 104 -14.03 3.96 13.44
CA PRO A 104 -13.07 3.32 12.55
C PRO A 104 -13.61 2.01 11.98
N PRO A 105 -13.48 1.77 10.66
CA PRO A 105 -13.75 0.46 10.07
C PRO A 105 -12.72 -0.58 10.55
N SER A 106 -13.15 -1.84 10.57
CA SER A 106 -12.25 -2.98 10.72
C SER A 106 -11.78 -3.46 9.35
N PHE A 107 -10.47 -3.67 9.21
CA PHE A 107 -9.82 -4.17 7.99
C PHE A 107 -9.33 -5.60 8.19
N TYR A 108 -9.59 -6.49 7.23
CA TYR A 108 -9.10 -7.87 7.27
C TYR A 108 -8.86 -8.44 5.87
N PHE A 109 -7.92 -9.37 5.79
CA PHE A 109 -7.64 -10.15 4.59
C PHE A 109 -8.55 -11.37 4.51
N TRP A 110 -8.99 -11.74 3.30
CA TRP A 110 -9.79 -12.94 3.09
C TRP A 110 -9.09 -13.87 2.12
N GLU A 111 -8.42 -14.87 2.68
CA GLU A 111 -7.74 -15.92 1.93
C GLU A 111 -8.55 -17.22 1.93
N LYS A 112 -8.69 -17.86 0.76
CA LYS A 112 -9.14 -19.25 0.65
C LYS A 112 -8.02 -20.09 0.02
N SER A 113 -7.76 -21.25 0.61
CA SER A 113 -6.71 -22.22 0.24
C SER A 113 -6.74 -22.79 -1.19
N LEU A 114 -7.61 -22.30 -2.09
CA LEU A 114 -7.93 -22.96 -3.36
C LEU A 114 -8.42 -22.00 -4.47
N ALA A 115 -7.79 -20.83 -4.61
CA ALA A 115 -7.83 -19.97 -5.82
C ALA A 115 -8.79 -18.77 -5.87
N SER A 116 -9.27 -18.26 -4.74
CA SER A 116 -9.85 -16.90 -4.70
C SER A 116 -9.51 -16.19 -3.40
N GLU A 117 -8.95 -15.01 -3.55
CA GLU A 117 -8.54 -14.09 -2.50
C GLU A 117 -9.25 -12.76 -2.75
N ILE A 118 -9.66 -12.09 -1.67
CA ILE A 118 -10.03 -10.68 -1.71
C ILE A 118 -8.92 -9.94 -0.98
N ASP A 119 -8.29 -9.00 -1.69
CA ASP A 119 -7.10 -8.28 -1.23
C ASP A 119 -7.37 -7.47 0.06
N LEU A 120 -8.58 -6.92 0.23
CA LEU A 120 -8.98 -6.24 1.46
C LEU A 120 -10.50 -6.34 1.68
N VAL A 121 -10.90 -6.58 2.93
CA VAL A 121 -12.31 -6.47 3.33
C VAL A 121 -12.46 -5.40 4.40
N ILE A 122 -13.39 -4.48 4.17
CA ILE A 122 -13.73 -3.39 5.08
C ILE A 122 -15.05 -3.72 5.77
N SER A 123 -15.09 -3.70 7.10
CA SER A 123 -16.32 -3.81 7.89
C SER A 123 -16.61 -2.53 8.67
N VAL A 124 -17.80 -1.98 8.49
CA VAL A 124 -18.25 -0.76 9.16
C VAL A 124 -19.76 -0.77 9.31
N GLY A 125 -20.27 -0.48 10.52
CA GLY A 125 -21.71 -0.36 10.76
C GLY A 125 -22.54 -1.59 10.36
N GLY A 126 -22.00 -2.81 10.51
CA GLY A 126 -22.67 -4.05 10.10
C GLY A 126 -22.64 -4.33 8.59
N MET A 127 -22.06 -3.43 7.80
CA MET A 127 -21.80 -3.62 6.37
C MET A 127 -20.43 -4.23 6.14
N ILE A 128 -20.30 -4.95 5.03
CA ILE A 128 -19.04 -5.52 4.55
C ILE A 128 -18.82 -5.07 3.11
N ILE A 129 -17.65 -4.52 2.82
CA ILE A 129 -17.25 -4.06 1.49
C ILE A 129 -16.00 -4.85 1.09
N PRO A 130 -16.10 -5.79 0.14
CA PRO A 130 -14.91 -6.44 -0.43
C PRO A 130 -14.24 -5.49 -1.43
N VAL A 131 -12.92 -5.45 -1.37
CA VAL A 131 -12.05 -4.60 -2.18
C VAL A 131 -11.01 -5.48 -2.87
N GLU A 132 -11.01 -5.43 -4.19
CA GLU A 132 -9.97 -6.02 -5.03
C GLU A 132 -8.99 -4.93 -5.45
N ILE A 133 -7.69 -5.14 -5.29
CA ILE A 133 -6.63 -4.23 -5.67
C ILE A 133 -5.77 -4.92 -6.73
N LYS A 134 -5.55 -4.25 -7.85
CA LYS A 134 -4.84 -4.84 -9.00
C LYS A 134 -3.86 -3.85 -9.60
N TYR A 135 -2.63 -4.31 -9.77
CA TYR A 135 -1.63 -3.56 -10.52
C TYR A 135 -1.80 -3.77 -12.03
N SER A 136 -2.67 -2.99 -12.66
CA SER A 136 -2.92 -2.99 -14.11
C SER A 136 -3.37 -1.62 -14.59
N SER A 137 -2.92 -1.22 -15.79
CA SER A 137 -3.41 -0.04 -16.52
C SER A 137 -4.69 -0.26 -17.30
N GLU A 138 -5.12 -1.51 -17.40
CA GLU A 138 -6.29 -1.92 -18.18
C GLU A 138 -7.30 -2.68 -17.30
N TRP A 139 -8.57 -2.45 -17.58
CA TRP A 139 -9.68 -3.18 -16.99
C TRP A 139 -9.71 -4.64 -17.50
N SER A 140 -10.03 -5.57 -16.61
CA SER A 140 -10.28 -6.96 -16.98
C SER A 140 -11.40 -7.55 -16.13
N ASN A 141 -12.39 -8.17 -16.79
CA ASN A 141 -13.51 -8.83 -16.10
C ASN A 141 -13.06 -9.93 -15.12
N LYS A 142 -11.81 -10.42 -15.23
CA LYS A 142 -11.25 -11.38 -14.27
C LYS A 142 -11.17 -10.83 -12.84
N TYR A 143 -11.11 -9.50 -12.66
CA TYR A 143 -11.08 -8.86 -11.34
C TYR A 143 -12.39 -9.03 -10.56
N LEU A 144 -13.50 -9.35 -11.26
CA LEU A 144 -14.79 -9.61 -10.62
C LEU A 144 -14.85 -10.99 -9.95
N HIS A 145 -14.00 -11.94 -10.34
CA HIS A 145 -14.12 -13.33 -9.90
C HIS A 145 -14.04 -13.48 -8.38
N GLY A 146 -13.06 -12.83 -7.73
CA GLY A 146 -12.94 -12.83 -6.27
C GLY A 146 -14.16 -12.23 -5.59
N ILE A 147 -14.63 -11.09 -6.08
CA ILE A 147 -15.81 -10.36 -5.56
C ILE A 147 -17.07 -11.20 -5.66
N ASP A 148 -17.33 -11.83 -6.80
CA ASP A 148 -18.51 -12.65 -7.02
C ASP A 148 -18.53 -13.87 -6.09
N MET A 149 -17.38 -14.55 -5.94
CA MET A 149 -17.22 -15.65 -5.00
C MET A 149 -17.42 -15.21 -3.54
N PHE A 150 -16.90 -14.03 -3.17
CA PHE A 150 -17.09 -13.47 -1.84
C PHE A 150 -18.56 -13.20 -1.55
N LYS A 151 -19.28 -12.58 -2.49
CA LYS A 151 -20.71 -12.29 -2.38
C LYS A 151 -21.53 -13.57 -2.25
N GLU A 152 -21.29 -14.56 -3.11
CA GLU A 152 -22.02 -15.84 -3.07
C GLU A 152 -21.92 -16.51 -1.69
N LYS A 153 -20.72 -16.55 -1.10
CA LYS A 153 -20.47 -17.16 0.21
C LYS A 153 -21.16 -16.43 1.37
N HIS A 154 -21.38 -15.12 1.25
CA HIS A 154 -21.95 -14.30 2.33
C HIS A 154 -23.43 -13.95 2.13
N ASN A 155 -24.00 -14.22 0.95
CA ASN A 155 -25.42 -13.97 0.61
C ASN A 155 -26.42 -14.60 1.60
N LYS A 156 -26.03 -15.67 2.30
CA LYS A 156 -26.89 -16.40 3.26
C LYS A 156 -26.61 -16.11 4.74
N LYS A 157 -25.70 -15.16 5.04
CA LYS A 157 -25.23 -14.92 6.41
C LYS A 157 -25.84 -13.68 7.09
N GLY A 158 -26.84 -13.05 6.49
CA GLY A 158 -27.44 -11.83 7.03
C GLY A 158 -26.49 -10.61 7.01
N ILE A 159 -25.46 -10.66 6.17
CA ILE A 159 -24.47 -9.59 6.00
C ILE A 159 -24.91 -8.69 4.86
N THR A 160 -24.83 -7.37 5.06
CA THR A 160 -25.10 -6.38 4.01
C THR A 160 -23.83 -6.04 3.25
N ILE A 161 -23.82 -6.30 1.93
CA ILE A 161 -22.76 -5.87 1.01
C ILE A 161 -23.36 -4.82 0.07
N PRO A 162 -23.27 -3.52 0.40
CA PRO A 162 -23.96 -2.47 -0.36
C PRO A 162 -23.32 -2.23 -1.74
N PHE A 163 -21.99 -2.40 -1.84
CA PHE A 163 -21.21 -2.30 -3.06
C PHE A 163 -19.89 -3.07 -2.90
N SER A 164 -19.09 -3.09 -3.97
CA SER A 164 -17.75 -3.66 -3.98
C SER A 164 -16.81 -2.69 -4.69
N LEU A 165 -15.53 -2.70 -4.32
CA LEU A 165 -14.54 -1.83 -4.93
C LEU A 165 -13.53 -2.66 -5.72
N ILE A 166 -13.17 -2.18 -6.90
CA ILE A 166 -12.02 -2.68 -7.66
C ILE A 166 -11.12 -1.48 -7.91
N ILE A 167 -9.92 -1.54 -7.37
CA ILE A 167 -8.93 -0.47 -7.45
C ILE A 167 -7.82 -0.96 -8.37
N TYR A 168 -7.61 -0.24 -9.46
CA TYR A 168 -6.54 -0.57 -10.40
C TYR A 168 -5.80 0.69 -10.86
N GLN A 169 -4.55 0.52 -11.25
CA GLN A 169 -3.69 1.62 -11.67
C GLN A 169 -4.01 2.08 -13.10
N GLY A 170 -5.09 2.81 -13.35
CA GLY A 170 -5.39 3.32 -14.69
C GLY A 170 -6.36 4.49 -14.70
N PHE A 171 -6.64 5.01 -15.89
CA PHE A 171 -7.76 5.93 -16.04
C PHE A 171 -9.07 5.15 -15.93
N GLN A 172 -10.01 5.67 -15.14
CA GLN A 172 -11.37 5.15 -15.10
C GLN A 172 -11.96 5.23 -16.51
N GLN A 173 -12.07 4.10 -17.20
CA GLN A 173 -12.94 4.04 -18.36
C GLN A 173 -14.36 4.04 -17.81
N ASN A 174 -15.18 4.99 -18.25
CA ASN A 174 -16.59 5.09 -17.83
C ASN A 174 -17.23 3.71 -17.91
N SER A 175 -17.49 3.10 -16.76
CA SER A 175 -18.30 1.88 -16.67
C SER A 175 -19.76 2.27 -16.92
N LEU A 176 -20.38 1.57 -17.87
CA LEU A 176 -21.79 1.65 -18.26
C LEU A 176 -22.74 1.49 -17.06
#